data_AF-A0AAV4DMZ5-F1
#
_entry.id   AF-A0AAV4DMZ5-F1
#
_cell.length_a   1.000
_cell.length_b   1.000
_cell.length_c   1.000
_cell.angle_alpha   90.00
_cell.angle_beta   90.00
_cell.angle_gamma   90.00
#
_symmetry.space_group_name_H-M   'P 1'
#
loop_
_entity.id
_entity.type
_entity.pdbx_description
1 polymer ?
#
loop_
_entity_poly.entity_id
_entity_poly.type
_entity_poly.pdbx_seq_one_letter_code
_entity_poly.pdbx_strand_id
1 'polypeptide(L)'
;MLGRTTAEQLALVADLSPIYDHITNEEVRRRIENAIGPHVNFLTIVRQRKLKWYGHTTRSSGLPKTIMQGTVNGGRRRGRQEKRWEDNIREWTGLELRNILRKAEEREE
;
A
#
# COMPACT_ATOMS: atom_id res chain seq x y z
N MET A 1 -8.07 -28.77 -28.19
CA MET A 1 -7.63 -27.81 -27.15
C MET A 1 -6.95 -28.62 -26.05
N LEU A 2 -5.62 -28.71 -26.07
CA LEU A 2 -4.89 -29.43 -25.02
C LEU A 2 -4.90 -28.55 -23.76
N GLY A 3 -5.69 -28.95 -22.78
CA GLY A 3 -5.67 -28.36 -21.44
C GLY A 3 -4.35 -28.72 -20.77
N ARG A 4 -3.66 -27.71 -20.23
CA ARG A 4 -2.38 -27.94 -19.53
C ARG A 4 -2.59 -28.95 -18.40
N THR A 5 -1.67 -29.90 -18.29
CA THR A 5 -1.74 -30.94 -17.27
C THR A 5 -1.49 -30.36 -15.88
N THR A 6 -1.95 -31.04 -14.83
CA THR A 6 -1.76 -30.61 -13.43
C THR A 6 -0.26 -30.46 -13.10
N ALA A 7 0.61 -31.26 -13.72
CA ALA A 7 2.06 -31.16 -13.59
C ALA A 7 2.64 -29.91 -14.27
N GLU A 8 2.11 -29.50 -15.42
CA GLU A 8 2.51 -28.26 -16.10
C GLU A 8 2.05 -27.02 -15.30
N GLN A 9 0.88 -27.08 -14.65
CA GLN A 9 0.45 -26.01 -13.75
C GLN A 9 1.30 -25.96 -12.47
N LEU A 10 1.67 -27.11 -11.91
CA LEU A 10 2.56 -27.20 -10.74
C LEU A 10 3.97 -26.71 -11.05
N ALA A 11 4.54 -27.02 -12.23
CA ALA A 11 5.86 -26.54 -12.63
C ALA A 11 5.88 -25.01 -12.81
N LEU A 12 4.84 -24.43 -13.40
CA LEU A 12 4.68 -22.98 -13.52
C LEU A 12 4.58 -22.28 -12.16
N VAL A 13 3.96 -22.93 -11.17
CA VAL A 13 3.84 -22.41 -9.79
C VAL A 13 5.10 -22.70 -8.96
N ALA A 14 5.86 -23.76 -9.26
CA ALA A 14 7.12 -24.10 -8.60
C ALA A 14 8.24 -23.10 -8.94
N ASP A 15 8.32 -22.64 -10.20
CA ASP A 15 9.21 -21.53 -10.60
C ASP A 15 8.82 -20.18 -9.94
N LEU A 16 7.59 -20.11 -9.42
CA LEU A 16 7.00 -18.97 -8.71
C LEU A 16 6.90 -19.18 -7.20
N SER A 17 7.73 -20.03 -6.59
CA SER A 17 7.75 -20.21 -5.13
C SER A 17 8.95 -19.52 -4.44
N PRO A 18 8.91 -18.18 -4.23
CA PRO A 18 9.88 -17.43 -3.43
C PRO A 18 9.93 -17.81 -1.94
N ILE A 19 9.05 -18.70 -1.46
CA ILE A 19 8.80 -18.86 -0.03
C ILE A 19 9.82 -19.81 0.63
N TYR A 20 10.44 -20.71 -0.14
CA TYR A 20 11.41 -21.68 0.38
C TYR A 20 12.88 -21.28 0.16
N ASP A 21 13.15 -20.49 -0.88
CA ASP A 21 14.48 -19.92 -1.08
C ASP A 21 14.57 -18.58 -0.34
N HIS A 22 15.59 -18.41 0.50
CA HIS A 22 15.88 -17.12 1.13
C HIS A 22 16.49 -16.16 0.08
N ILE A 23 15.67 -15.72 -0.87
CA ILE A 23 16.07 -14.77 -1.91
C ILE A 23 15.76 -13.34 -1.47
N THR A 24 16.54 -12.39 -2.00
CA THR A 24 16.34 -10.97 -1.71
C THR A 24 15.06 -10.46 -2.37
N ASN A 25 14.45 -9.43 -1.78
CA ASN A 25 13.29 -8.74 -2.39
C ASN A 25 13.60 -8.16 -3.78
N GLU A 26 14.87 -7.86 -4.04
CA GLU A 26 15.35 -7.43 -5.35
C GLU A 26 15.26 -8.56 -6.37
N GLU A 27 15.71 -9.77 -6.00
CA GLU A 27 15.61 -10.95 -6.86
C GLU A 27 14.16 -11.34 -7.12
N VAL A 28 13.29 -11.28 -6.11
CA VAL A 28 11.83 -11.49 -6.28
C VAL A 28 11.27 -10.51 -7.32
N ARG A 29 11.62 -9.22 -7.22
CA ARG A 29 11.12 -8.20 -8.15
C ARG A 29 11.59 -8.46 -9.58
N ARG A 30 12.88 -8.78 -9.75
CA ARG A 30 13.47 -9.11 -11.05
C ARG A 30 12.77 -10.28 -11.73
N ARG A 31 12.47 -11.35 -10.99
CA ARG A 31 11.75 -12.51 -11.51
C ARG A 31 10.34 -12.15 -11.98
N ILE A 32 9.61 -11.37 -11.19
CA ILE A 32 8.25 -10.92 -11.54
C ILE A 32 8.27 -10.05 -12.80
N GLU A 33 9.22 -9.10 -12.90
CA GLU A 33 9.39 -8.24 -14.07
C GLU A 33 9.70 -9.04 -15.34
N ASN A 34 10.56 -10.07 -15.25
CA ASN A 34 10.87 -10.93 -16.40
C ASN A 34 9.69 -11.81 -16.82
N ALA A 35 8.90 -12.31 -15.87
CA ALA A 35 7.80 -13.22 -16.16
C ALA A 35 6.55 -12.53 -16.75
N ILE A 36 6.27 -11.31 -16.32
CA ILE A 36 5.01 -10.60 -16.65
C ILE A 36 5.27 -9.35 -17.51
N GLY A 37 6.53 -8.90 -17.61
CA GLY A 37 6.89 -7.66 -18.27
C GLY A 37 6.61 -6.42 -17.42
N PRO A 38 6.66 -5.21 -18.03
CA PRO A 38 6.38 -3.96 -17.34
C PRO A 38 4.96 -3.96 -16.77
N HIS A 39 4.84 -3.70 -15.46
CA HIS A 39 3.56 -3.66 -14.77
C HIS A 39 3.53 -2.53 -13.74
N VAL A 40 2.32 -2.06 -13.41
CA VAL A 40 2.17 -1.06 -12.34
C VAL A 40 2.45 -1.75 -11.00
N ASN A 41 3.44 -1.23 -10.28
CA ASN A 41 3.79 -1.74 -8.97
C ASN A 41 2.58 -1.68 -8.01
N PHE A 42 2.27 -2.78 -7.33
CA PHE A 42 1.13 -2.86 -6.41
C PHE A 42 1.15 -1.77 -5.34
N LEU A 43 2.32 -1.45 -4.80
CA LEU A 43 2.47 -0.39 -3.81
C LEU A 43 2.08 0.97 -4.38
N THR A 44 2.35 1.24 -5.67
CA THR A 44 1.90 2.45 -6.36
C THR A 44 0.37 2.54 -6.38
N ILE A 45 -0.32 1.44 -6.71
CA ILE A 45 -1.79 1.39 -6.71
C ILE A 45 -2.34 1.62 -5.31
N VAL A 46 -1.77 0.97 -4.29
CA VAL A 46 -2.15 1.14 -2.88
C VAL A 46 -1.95 2.58 -2.43
N ARG A 47 -0.81 3.19 -2.76
CA ARG A 47 -0.50 4.59 -2.44
C ARG A 47 -1.54 5.53 -3.06
N GLN A 48 -1.83 5.40 -4.35
CA GLN A 48 -2.81 6.23 -5.04
C GLN A 48 -4.21 6.11 -4.42
N ARG A 49 -4.69 4.89 -4.19
CA ARG A 49 -6.02 4.66 -3.58
C ARG A 49 -6.09 5.23 -2.16
N LYS A 50 -5.04 5.04 -1.37
CA LYS A 50 -4.95 5.53 0.00
C LYS A 50 -4.92 7.06 0.06
N LEU A 51 -4.19 7.73 -0.84
CA LEU A 51 -4.18 9.19 -0.96
C LEU A 51 -5.54 9.73 -1.42
N LYS A 52 -6.18 9.11 -2.41
CA LYS A 52 -7.53 9.49 -2.87
C LYS A 52 -8.56 9.37 -1.74
N TRP A 53 -8.50 8.29 -0.97
CA TRP A 53 -9.37 8.08 0.18
C TRP A 53 -9.09 9.08 1.31
N TYR A 54 -7.83 9.43 1.54
CA TYR A 54 -7.46 10.47 2.49
C TYR A 54 -8.08 11.83 2.12
N GLY A 55 -7.99 12.23 0.85
CA GLY A 55 -8.64 13.45 0.36
C GLY A 55 -10.15 13.42 0.52
N HIS A 56 -10.80 12.32 0.13
CA HIS A 56 -12.24 12.15 0.32
C HIS A 56 -12.64 12.27 1.80
N THR A 57 -11.96 11.54 2.69
CA THR A 57 -12.25 11.54 4.13
C THR A 57 -11.98 12.91 4.76
N THR A 58 -10.97 13.64 4.28
CA THR A 58 -10.67 14.99 4.76
C THR A 58 -11.81 15.94 4.43
N ARG A 59 -12.41 15.83 3.23
CA ARG A 59 -13.53 16.70 2.79
C ARG A 59 -14.90 16.23 3.27
N SER A 60 -15.03 14.98 3.72
CA SER A 60 -16.31 14.45 4.20
C SER A 60 -16.64 14.98 5.60
N SER A 61 -17.87 14.77 6.04
CA SER A 61 -18.25 14.88 7.45
C SER A 61 -18.35 13.49 8.09
N GLY A 62 -18.54 13.45 9.42
CA GLY A 62 -18.89 12.22 10.13
C GLY A 62 -17.72 11.43 10.72
N LEU A 63 -18.02 10.17 11.04
CA LEU A 63 -17.16 9.30 11.83
C LEU A 63 -15.79 9.01 11.18
N PRO A 64 -15.67 8.77 9.85
CA PRO A 64 -14.37 8.52 9.22
C PRO A 64 -13.39 9.68 9.39
N LYS A 65 -13.83 10.93 9.17
CA LYS A 65 -13.01 12.13 9.39
C LYS A 65 -12.59 12.24 10.85
N THR A 66 -13.55 12.03 11.76
CA THR A 66 -13.32 12.10 13.22
C THR A 66 -12.32 11.05 13.69
N ILE A 67 -12.41 9.80 13.21
CA ILE A 67 -11.46 8.73 13.57
C ILE A 67 -10.07 9.03 13.03
N MET A 68 -9.99 9.58 11.81
CA MET A 68 -8.73 9.79 11.11
C MET A 68 -7.95 10.99 11.63
N GLN A 69 -8.65 12.09 11.93
CA GLN A 69 -8.07 13.33 12.44
C GLN A 69 -8.09 13.40 13.98
N GLY A 70 -8.89 12.57 14.63
CA GLY A 70 -9.03 12.53 16.07
C GLY A 70 -7.79 12.02 16.77
N THR A 71 -7.52 12.59 17.94
CA THR A 71 -6.58 12.04 18.91
C THR A 71 -7.38 11.33 19.99
N VAL A 72 -7.04 10.09 20.30
CA VAL A 72 -7.62 9.38 21.43
C VAL A 72 -6.83 9.76 22.68
N ASN A 73 -7.52 10.15 23.74
CA ASN A 73 -6.87 10.44 25.02
C ASN A 73 -6.20 9.19 25.58
N GLY A 74 -4.95 9.35 26.03
CA GLY A 74 -4.10 8.27 26.54
C GLY A 74 -2.98 7.86 25.58
N GLY A 75 -1.93 7.26 26.12
CA GLY A 75 -0.78 6.79 25.35
C GLY A 75 -1.04 5.46 24.63
N ARG A 76 -0.20 5.14 23.64
CA ARG A 76 -0.17 3.78 23.06
C ARG A 76 0.43 2.80 24.06
N ARG A 77 -0.13 1.59 24.13
CA ARG A 77 0.45 0.49 24.92
C ARG A 77 1.81 0.10 24.34
N ARG A 78 2.77 -0.25 25.21
CA ARG A 78 4.09 -0.78 24.82
C ARG A 78 3.92 -1.99 23.89
N GLY A 79 4.72 -2.05 22.83
CA GLY A 79 4.69 -3.12 21.83
C GLY A 79 3.68 -2.93 20.70
N ARG A 80 2.74 -1.98 20.80
CA ARG A 80 1.92 -1.58 19.66
C ARG A 80 2.77 -0.75 18.71
N GLN A 81 2.64 -1.02 17.41
CA GLN A 81 3.37 -0.28 16.38
C GLN A 81 3.12 1.22 16.53
N GLU A 82 4.22 1.98 16.51
CA GLU A 82 4.22 3.43 16.69
C GLU A 82 3.59 4.14 15.49
N LYS A 83 3.79 3.58 14.29
CA LYS A 83 3.28 4.12 13.03
C LYS A 83 1.76 4.27 13.05
N ARG A 84 1.31 5.52 12.89
CA ARG A 84 -0.07 5.89 12.60
C ARG A 84 -0.39 5.64 11.14
N TRP A 85 -1.69 5.64 10.85
CA TRP A 85 -2.17 5.64 9.48
C TRP A 85 -1.61 6.82 8.67
N GLU A 86 -1.69 8.03 9.23
CA GLU A 86 -1.28 9.31 8.63
C GLU A 86 0.23 9.40 8.38
N ASP A 87 1.05 8.63 9.10
CA ASP A 87 2.51 8.62 8.91
C ASP A 87 2.88 8.20 7.50
N ASN A 88 2.11 7.28 6.88
CA ASN A 88 2.33 6.90 5.48
C ASN A 88 2.00 8.06 4.54
N ILE A 89 0.97 8.86 4.85
CA ILE A 89 0.60 10.01 4.02
C ILE A 89 1.72 11.05 4.09
N ARG A 90 2.24 11.32 5.28
CA ARG A 90 3.40 12.20 5.50
C ARG A 90 4.66 11.69 4.80
N GLU A 91 5.00 10.42 4.96
CA GLU A 91 6.18 9.79 4.34
C GLU A 91 6.09 9.80 2.81
N TRP A 92 4.94 9.47 2.23
CA TRP A 92 4.81 9.39 0.77
C TRP A 92 4.67 10.75 0.08
N THR A 93 4.14 11.76 0.76
CA THR A 93 3.99 13.11 0.20
C THR A 93 5.18 14.02 0.50
N GLY A 94 5.96 13.71 1.55
CA GLY A 94 7.02 14.59 2.04
C GLY A 94 6.52 15.90 2.64
N LEU A 95 5.23 15.98 2.98
CA LEU A 95 4.59 17.21 3.46
C LEU A 95 4.30 17.16 4.96
N GLU A 96 4.35 18.33 5.60
CA GLU A 96 3.84 18.48 6.97
C GLU A 96 2.33 18.30 7.04
N LEU A 97 1.83 17.85 8.20
CA LEU A 97 0.41 17.48 8.40
C LEU A 97 -0.53 18.64 8.04
N ARG A 98 -0.17 19.87 8.43
CA ARG A 98 -0.93 21.08 8.09
C ARG A 98 -1.06 21.29 6.57
N ASN A 99 0.02 21.03 5.83
CA ASN A 99 0.04 21.16 4.37
C ASN A 99 -0.73 20.04 3.69
N ILE A 100 -0.63 18.81 4.22
CA ILE A 100 -1.42 17.67 3.74
C ILE A 100 -2.91 17.95 3.86
N LEU A 101 -3.37 18.46 5.02
CA LEU A 101 -4.78 18.80 5.23
C LEU A 101 -5.26 19.88 4.28
N ARG A 102 -4.48 20.96 4.10
CA ARG A 102 -4.82 22.03 3.15
C ARG A 102 -4.93 21.51 1.72
N LYS A 103 -3.93 20.76 1.25
CA LYS A 103 -3.95 20.15 -0.10
C LYS A 103 -5.08 19.16 -0.29
N ALA A 104 -5.47 18.45 0.78
CA ALA A 104 -6.57 17.51 0.72
C ALA A 104 -7.94 18.20 0.69
N GLU A 105 -8.08 19.42 1.20
CA GLU A 105 -9.29 20.23 1.03
C GLU A 105 -9.39 20.83 -0.38
N GLU A 106 -8.25 21.22 -0.96
CA GLU A 106 -8.14 21.73 -2.33
C GLU A 106 -8.45 20.61 -3.36
N ARG A 107 -9.38 20.87 -4.30
CA ARG A 107 -9.61 20.01 -5.47
C ARG A 107 -8.64 20.42 -6.58
N GLU A 108 -7.38 20.02 -6.47
CA GLU A 108 -6.54 19.92 -7.67
C GLU A 108 -6.59 18.46 -8.13
N GLU A 109 -7.10 18.28 -9.35
CA GLU A 109 -7.15 17.00 -10.08
C GLU A 109 -5.75 16.53 -10.48
#